data_AF-A0A2P2I672-F1
#
_entry.id   AF-A0A2P2I672-F1
#
_cell.length_a   1.000
_cell.length_b   1.000
_cell.length_c   1.000
_cell.angle_alpha   90.00
_cell.angle_beta   90.00
_cell.angle_gamma   90.00
#
_symmetry.space_group_name_H-M   'P 1'
#
loop_
_entity.id
_entity.type
_entity.pdbx_description
1 polymer ?
#
loop_
_entity_poly.entity_id
_entity_poly.type
_entity_poly.pdbx_seq_one_letter_code
_entity_poly.pdbx_strand_id
1 'polypeptide(L)'
;LRLVNYDGDESRSVLGTTYKLFKRYQKTIHGDTDEECGFSSFHPFLIETPLRKYQTSSGPSSGYGSFHQQYWLDGDKLIAVAVIDILPSSVSSVYFYYDPEYSFLSLGTYSSLREIALVRELQRESPALRWYYMGFYIHSCPKMQYKSRYNPSYLLCPETYSWHSMQSAVTKLDLTKYSKLADDPNQQDDDARGIDTGDVLVIYDRRPMRYSALREARASDKHTESMLLQYCQLVGKTAAAQMLLYLP
;
A
#
# COMPACT_ATOMS: atom_id res chain seq x y z
N LEU A 1 13.66 3.07 -19.25
CA LEU A 1 12.99 3.12 -17.93
C LEU A 1 13.32 4.45 -17.29
N ARG A 2 12.33 5.15 -16.75
CA ARG A 2 12.53 6.41 -16.00
C ARG A 2 11.75 6.33 -14.68
N LEU A 3 12.37 6.72 -13.57
CA LEU A 3 11.73 6.77 -12.26
C LEU A 3 11.47 8.23 -11.91
N VAL A 4 10.22 8.65 -12.07
CA VAL A 4 9.85 10.07 -11.98
C VAL A 4 9.10 10.31 -10.68
N ASN A 5 9.59 11.22 -9.84
CA ASN A 5 8.86 11.61 -8.63
C ASN A 5 7.68 12.52 -8.99
N TYR A 6 6.53 12.32 -8.34
CA TYR A 6 5.29 13.02 -8.70
C TYR A 6 5.38 14.57 -8.62
N ASP A 7 6.19 15.11 -7.69
CA ASP A 7 6.30 16.55 -7.43
C ASP A 7 7.42 17.24 -8.26
N GLY A 8 8.15 16.47 -9.08
CA GLY A 8 9.27 16.97 -9.89
C GLY A 8 8.83 17.68 -11.18
N ASP A 9 9.72 18.53 -11.72
CA ASP A 9 9.54 19.17 -13.04
C ASP A 9 9.35 18.14 -14.17
N GLU A 10 10.05 17.00 -14.07
CA GLU A 10 9.92 15.91 -15.04
C GLU A 10 8.49 15.35 -15.07
N SER A 11 7.82 15.20 -13.92
CA SER A 11 6.42 14.76 -13.82
C SER A 11 5.48 15.72 -14.54
N ARG A 12 5.65 17.04 -14.33
CA ARG A 12 4.86 18.06 -15.02
C ARG A 12 5.02 18.01 -16.54
N SER A 13 6.25 17.77 -17.03
CA SER A 13 6.53 17.73 -18.46
C SER A 13 5.87 16.55 -19.20
N VAL A 14 5.63 15.44 -18.50
CA VAL A 14 5.07 14.20 -19.07
C VAL A 14 3.62 13.95 -18.67
N LEU A 15 3.02 14.80 -17.84
CA LEU A 15 1.67 14.65 -17.28
C LEU A 15 0.59 14.47 -18.35
N GLY A 16 0.65 15.25 -19.43
CA GLY A 16 -0.28 15.11 -20.55
C GLY A 16 -0.16 13.77 -21.26
N THR A 17 1.06 13.21 -21.33
CA THR A 17 1.33 11.91 -21.97
C THR A 17 0.87 10.76 -21.09
N THR A 18 1.16 10.81 -19.78
CA THR A 18 0.71 9.80 -18.82
C THR A 18 -0.81 9.78 -18.68
N TYR A 19 -1.47 10.95 -18.65
CA TYR A 19 -2.93 11.05 -18.64
C TYR A 19 -3.58 10.44 -19.89
N LYS A 20 -3.06 10.74 -21.10
CA LYS A 20 -3.59 10.14 -22.34
C LYS A 20 -3.50 8.61 -22.32
N LEU A 21 -2.40 8.08 -21.79
CA LEU A 21 -2.19 6.64 -21.65
C LEU A 21 -3.18 6.03 -20.65
N PHE A 22 -3.34 6.62 -19.47
CA PHE A 22 -4.33 6.22 -18.47
C PHE A 22 -5.74 6.20 -19.06
N LYS A 23 -6.12 7.27 -19.76
CA LYS A 23 -7.43 7.40 -20.39
C LYS A 23 -7.70 6.26 -21.38
N ARG A 24 -6.74 5.98 -22.26
CA ARG A 24 -6.86 4.86 -23.22
C ARG A 24 -6.99 3.52 -22.51
N TYR A 25 -6.17 3.28 -21.49
CA TYR A 25 -6.20 2.06 -20.68
C TYR A 25 -7.58 1.87 -20.03
N GLN A 26 -8.09 2.87 -19.32
CA GLN A 26 -9.39 2.81 -18.64
C GLN A 26 -10.53 2.51 -19.61
N LYS A 27 -10.62 3.25 -20.72
CA LYS A 27 -11.67 3.04 -21.72
C LYS A 27 -11.64 1.63 -22.33
N THR A 28 -10.44 1.08 -22.55
CA THR A 28 -10.28 -0.20 -23.25
C THR A 28 -10.40 -1.41 -22.31
N ILE A 29 -9.82 -1.32 -21.12
CA ILE A 29 -9.69 -2.45 -20.19
C ILE A 29 -10.83 -2.45 -19.16
N HIS A 30 -11.32 -1.28 -18.77
CA HIS A 30 -12.38 -1.13 -17.76
C HIS A 30 -13.73 -0.69 -18.35
N GLY A 31 -13.75 -0.12 -19.55
CA GLY A 31 -14.98 0.32 -20.21
C GLY A 31 -15.48 1.68 -19.73
N ASP A 32 -14.66 2.42 -18.99
CA ASP A 32 -14.99 3.73 -18.43
C ASP A 32 -15.39 4.75 -19.51
N THR A 33 -16.31 5.66 -19.18
CA THR A 33 -16.66 6.80 -20.03
C THR A 33 -15.59 7.89 -19.99
N ASP A 34 -15.68 8.88 -20.90
CA ASP A 34 -14.73 10.00 -20.93
C ASP A 34 -14.75 10.86 -19.66
N GLU A 35 -15.89 10.91 -18.98
CA GLU A 35 -16.09 11.60 -17.70
C GLU A 35 -15.43 10.83 -16.55
N GLU A 36 -15.65 9.51 -16.49
CA GLU A 36 -15.10 8.65 -15.43
C GLU A 36 -13.57 8.64 -15.43
N CYS A 37 -12.96 8.61 -16.62
CA CYS A 37 -11.50 8.67 -16.79
C CYS A 37 -10.97 10.10 -17.04
N GLY A 38 -11.73 11.13 -16.68
CA GLY A 38 -11.35 12.53 -16.80
C GLY A 38 -10.16 12.93 -15.91
N PHE A 39 -9.59 14.10 -16.17
CA PHE A 39 -8.44 14.61 -15.41
C PHE A 39 -8.76 14.81 -13.92
N SER A 40 -10.00 15.16 -13.59
CA SER A 40 -10.51 15.28 -12.21
C SER A 40 -10.54 13.96 -11.45
N SER A 41 -10.61 12.82 -12.14
CA SER A 41 -10.48 11.49 -11.53
C SER A 41 -9.02 11.04 -11.50
N PHE A 42 -8.29 11.30 -12.58
CA PHE A 42 -6.87 10.92 -12.72
C PHE A 42 -5.95 11.61 -11.70
N HIS A 43 -6.10 12.92 -11.51
CA HIS A 43 -5.16 13.69 -10.69
C HIS A 43 -5.21 13.29 -9.21
N PRO A 44 -6.38 13.26 -8.53
CA PRO A 44 -6.43 12.84 -7.13
C PRO A 44 -6.04 11.37 -6.94
N PHE A 45 -6.24 10.53 -7.97
CA PHE A 45 -5.99 9.09 -7.86
C PHE A 45 -4.51 8.72 -8.09
N LEU A 46 -3.84 9.32 -9.08
CA LEU A 46 -2.50 8.89 -9.52
C LEU A 46 -1.42 9.95 -9.40
N ILE A 47 -1.78 11.20 -9.05
CA ILE A 47 -0.84 12.32 -8.91
C ILE A 47 -0.76 12.80 -7.46
N GLU A 48 -1.90 12.95 -6.78
CA GLU A 48 -1.94 13.33 -5.38
C GLU A 48 -1.58 12.15 -4.49
N THR A 49 -0.71 12.39 -3.51
CA THR A 49 -0.29 11.39 -2.53
C THR A 49 -0.15 12.03 -1.15
N PRO A 50 -0.54 11.34 -0.07
CA PRO A 50 -0.26 11.79 1.29
C PRO A 50 1.23 11.62 1.66
N LEU A 51 1.98 10.83 0.88
CA LEU A 51 3.40 10.56 1.15
C LEU A 51 4.27 11.72 0.71
N ARG A 52 4.77 12.47 1.70
CA ARG A 52 5.77 13.52 1.45
C ARG A 52 7.08 12.90 1.03
N LYS A 53 7.70 13.44 -0.02
CA LYS A 53 9.06 13.06 -0.40
C LYS A 53 10.02 13.45 0.72
N TYR A 54 10.89 12.52 1.13
CA TYR A 54 11.98 12.82 2.04
C TYR A 54 13.17 11.89 1.76
N GLN A 55 14.34 12.29 2.24
CA GLN A 55 15.57 11.50 2.10
C GLN A 55 16.30 11.47 3.43
N THR A 56 16.93 10.34 3.72
CA THR A 56 17.77 10.13 4.90
C THR A 56 19.18 9.75 4.46
N SER A 57 20.17 9.93 5.33
CA SER A 57 21.56 9.53 5.04
C SER A 57 21.73 8.04 4.76
N SER A 58 20.86 7.21 5.35
CA SER A 58 20.79 5.76 5.13
C SER A 58 19.73 5.33 4.11
N GLY A 59 19.07 6.29 3.44
CA GLY A 59 18.02 6.04 2.47
C GLY A 59 18.55 5.96 1.04
N PRO A 60 17.72 5.49 0.09
CA PRO A 60 18.11 5.46 -1.31
C PRO A 60 18.31 6.88 -1.85
N SER A 61 19.17 7.02 -2.85
CA SER A 61 19.44 8.26 -3.58
C SER A 61 18.19 8.87 -4.23
N SER A 62 17.21 8.04 -4.61
CA SER A 62 15.90 8.48 -5.10
C SER A 62 15.06 9.21 -4.04
N GLY A 63 15.36 8.98 -2.76
CA GLY A 63 14.49 9.29 -1.63
C GLY A 63 13.30 8.34 -1.51
N TYR A 64 12.52 8.57 -0.46
CA TYR A 64 11.23 7.91 -0.19
C TYR A 64 10.08 8.79 -0.68
N GLY A 65 8.93 8.16 -0.99
CA GLY A 65 7.72 8.83 -1.48
C GLY A 65 7.08 8.09 -2.66
N SER A 66 6.18 8.76 -3.37
CA SER A 66 5.50 8.19 -4.55
C SER A 66 6.21 8.54 -5.86
N PHE A 67 6.25 7.58 -6.79
CA PHE A 67 6.94 7.68 -8.06
C PHE A 67 6.14 7.02 -9.18
N HIS A 68 6.31 7.52 -10.40
CA HIS A 68 5.90 6.87 -11.63
C HIS A 68 7.12 6.20 -12.27
N GLN A 69 7.14 4.87 -12.31
CA GLN A 69 8.08 4.13 -13.11
C GLN A 69 7.55 4.02 -14.54
N GLN A 70 8.19 4.73 -15.45
CA GLN A 70 7.77 4.89 -16.84
C GLN A 70 8.52 3.97 -17.79
N TYR A 71 7.75 3.31 -18.66
CA TYR A 71 8.23 2.37 -19.66
C TYR A 71 8.13 3.02 -21.03
N TRP A 72 9.29 3.42 -21.56
CA TRP A 72 9.42 4.08 -22.86
C TRP A 72 9.98 3.09 -23.88
N LEU A 73 9.23 2.85 -24.95
CA LEU A 73 9.67 2.11 -26.13
C LEU A 73 10.43 3.07 -27.04
N ASP A 74 11.62 2.66 -27.50
CA ASP A 74 12.52 3.42 -28.39
C ASP A 74 12.88 4.85 -27.91
N GLY A 75 12.59 5.16 -26.65
CA GLY A 75 12.92 6.43 -25.99
C GLY A 75 11.87 7.53 -26.12
N ASP A 76 10.87 7.37 -26.99
CA ASP A 76 9.90 8.41 -27.33
C ASP A 76 8.42 7.99 -27.15
N LYS A 77 8.10 6.69 -27.16
CA LYS A 77 6.72 6.20 -26.93
C LYS A 77 6.55 5.66 -25.51
N LEU A 78 5.78 6.36 -24.68
CA LEU A 78 5.38 5.86 -23.36
C LEU A 78 4.32 4.76 -23.52
N ILE A 79 4.68 3.52 -23.15
CA ILE A 79 3.80 2.34 -23.30
C ILE A 79 3.24 1.81 -21.99
N ALA A 80 3.82 2.16 -20.84
CA ALA A 80 3.27 1.81 -19.53
C ALA A 80 3.77 2.74 -18.43
N VAL A 81 3.02 2.79 -17.34
CA VAL A 81 3.38 3.48 -16.10
C VAL A 81 2.97 2.59 -14.91
N ALA A 82 3.94 2.34 -14.03
CA ALA A 82 3.67 1.81 -12.70
C ALA A 82 3.71 2.98 -11.70
N VAL A 83 2.64 3.12 -10.92
CA VAL A 83 2.59 4.01 -9.76
C VAL A 83 3.06 3.20 -8.56
N ILE A 84 4.16 3.63 -7.96
CA ILE A 84 4.83 2.91 -6.88
C ILE A 84 5.18 3.86 -5.73
N ASP A 85 5.19 3.34 -4.51
CA ASP A 85 5.72 4.03 -3.35
C ASP A 85 7.04 3.38 -2.92
N ILE A 86 8.07 4.20 -2.75
CA ILE A 86 9.35 3.78 -2.16
C ILE A 86 9.29 4.15 -0.67
N LEU A 87 9.27 3.13 0.18
CA LEU A 87 9.12 3.21 1.62
C LEU A 87 10.39 2.68 2.33
N PRO A 88 10.59 2.97 3.63
CA PRO A 88 11.80 2.57 4.35
C PRO A 88 12.15 1.08 4.27
N SER A 89 11.14 0.20 4.20
CA SER A 89 11.33 -1.25 4.17
C SER A 89 10.95 -1.90 2.85
N SER A 90 10.28 -1.19 1.94
CA SER A 90 9.67 -1.80 0.76
C SER A 90 9.47 -0.87 -0.43
N VAL A 91 9.30 -1.45 -1.61
CA VAL A 91 8.59 -0.81 -2.72
C VAL A 91 7.16 -1.35 -2.75
N SER A 92 6.17 -0.47 -2.76
CA SER A 92 4.75 -0.82 -2.84
C SER A 92 4.21 -0.50 -4.23
N SER A 93 3.59 -1.49 -4.87
CA SER A 93 2.86 -1.31 -6.13
C SER A 93 1.47 -0.77 -5.85
N VAL A 94 1.16 0.42 -6.38
CA VAL A 94 -0.14 1.10 -6.14
C VAL A 94 -1.08 0.85 -7.31
N TYR A 95 -0.62 1.15 -8.53
CA TYR A 95 -1.44 1.04 -9.73
C TYR A 95 -0.58 0.83 -10.97
N PHE A 96 -1.13 0.19 -11.99
CA PHE A 96 -0.44 -0.06 -13.25
C PHE A 96 -1.38 0.13 -14.42
N TYR A 97 -0.96 0.92 -15.40
CA TYR A 97 -1.70 1.13 -16.64
C TYR A 97 -0.73 1.18 -17.83
N TYR A 98 -1.21 0.72 -18.98
CA TYR A 98 -0.38 0.50 -20.15
C TYR A 98 -1.18 0.69 -21.44
N ASP A 99 -0.47 0.77 -22.56
CA ASP A 99 -1.06 0.95 -23.88
C ASP A 99 -1.61 -0.40 -24.36
N PRO A 100 -2.94 -0.58 -24.53
CA PRO A 100 -3.56 -1.87 -24.82
C PRO A 100 -3.06 -2.55 -26.11
N GLU A 101 -2.49 -1.78 -27.04
CA GLU A 101 -1.80 -2.30 -28.24
C GLU A 101 -0.67 -3.28 -27.88
N TYR A 102 -0.08 -3.14 -26.69
CA TYR A 102 1.02 -3.96 -26.19
C TYR A 102 0.58 -5.01 -25.16
N SER A 103 -0.73 -5.30 -25.08
CA SER A 103 -1.27 -6.32 -24.16
C SER A 103 -0.61 -7.69 -24.31
N PHE A 104 -0.19 -8.05 -25.53
CA PHE A 104 0.53 -9.30 -25.83
C PHE A 104 1.88 -9.43 -25.09
N LEU A 105 2.47 -8.33 -24.63
CA LEU A 105 3.73 -8.35 -23.87
C LEU A 105 3.55 -8.67 -22.38
N SER A 106 2.31 -8.78 -21.89
CA SER A 106 2.02 -9.03 -20.46
C SER A 106 2.71 -8.02 -19.53
N LEU A 107 2.62 -6.73 -19.87
CA LEU A 107 3.38 -5.65 -19.22
C LEU A 107 3.19 -5.57 -17.69
N GLY A 108 2.04 -6.01 -17.15
CA GLY A 108 1.86 -6.09 -15.70
C GLY A 108 2.79 -7.10 -15.02
N THR A 109 3.01 -8.26 -15.64
CA THR A 109 3.97 -9.26 -15.12
C THR A 109 5.40 -8.74 -15.24
N TYR A 110 5.73 -8.11 -16.37
CA TYR A 110 7.03 -7.47 -16.54
C TYR A 110 7.26 -6.35 -15.50
N SER A 111 6.24 -5.56 -15.18
CA SER A 111 6.34 -4.50 -14.16
C SER A 111 6.68 -5.06 -12.80
N SER A 112 6.00 -6.13 -12.36
CA SER A 112 6.33 -6.80 -11.10
C SER A 112 7.77 -7.31 -11.07
N LEU A 113 8.28 -7.89 -12.16
CA LEU A 113 9.69 -8.31 -12.24
C LEU A 113 10.65 -7.11 -12.16
N ARG A 114 10.30 -5.99 -12.79
CA ARG A 114 11.11 -4.77 -12.70
C ARG A 114 11.04 -4.11 -11.33
N GLU A 115 9.90 -4.16 -10.65
CA GLU A 115 9.75 -3.65 -9.28
C GLU A 115 10.55 -4.52 -8.29
N ILE A 116 10.58 -5.85 -8.47
CA ILE A 116 11.49 -6.74 -7.73
C ILE A 116 12.96 -6.37 -7.98
N ALA A 117 13.33 -6.12 -9.25
CA ALA A 117 14.68 -5.66 -9.57
C ALA A 117 15.01 -4.31 -8.93
N LEU A 118 14.05 -3.38 -8.91
CA LEU A 118 14.18 -2.07 -8.24
C LEU A 118 14.43 -2.25 -6.74
N VAL A 119 13.66 -3.11 -6.05
CA VAL A 119 13.90 -3.41 -4.63
C VAL A 119 15.34 -3.86 -4.40
N ARG A 120 15.85 -4.76 -5.24
CA ARG A 120 17.24 -5.26 -5.14
C ARG A 120 18.28 -4.18 -5.42
N GLU A 121 18.00 -3.24 -6.32
CA GLU A 121 18.85 -2.09 -6.59
C GLU A 121 18.89 -1.16 -5.37
N LEU A 122 17.73 -0.75 -4.87
CA LEU A 122 17.62 0.15 -3.72
C LEU A 122 18.14 -0.47 -2.42
N GLN A 123 18.03 -1.79 -2.25
CA GLN A 123 18.55 -2.52 -1.10
C GLN A 123 20.07 -2.33 -0.92
N ARG A 124 20.81 -2.12 -2.02
CA ARG A 124 22.26 -1.87 -1.97
C ARG A 124 22.59 -0.54 -1.29
N GLU A 125 21.68 0.42 -1.36
CA GLU A 125 21.81 1.75 -0.76
C GLU A 125 21.14 1.80 0.64
N SER A 126 19.99 1.12 0.79
CA SER A 126 19.23 1.04 2.04
C SER A 126 18.93 -0.44 2.37
N PRO A 127 19.78 -1.11 3.19
CA PRO A 127 19.62 -2.53 3.51
C PRO A 127 18.29 -2.92 4.16
N ALA A 128 17.60 -1.95 4.77
CA ALA A 128 16.27 -2.14 5.36
C ALA A 128 15.18 -2.30 4.29
N LEU A 129 15.37 -1.69 3.11
CA LEU A 129 14.45 -1.78 1.97
C LEU A 129 14.69 -3.11 1.25
N ARG A 130 13.88 -4.11 1.58
CA ARG A 130 14.08 -5.49 1.09
C ARG A 130 12.80 -6.20 0.67
N TRP A 131 11.66 -5.52 0.78
CA TRP A 131 10.36 -6.11 0.49
C TRP A 131 9.73 -5.49 -0.75
N TYR A 132 9.00 -6.30 -1.50
CA TYR A 132 8.13 -5.85 -2.57
C TYR A 132 6.68 -6.14 -2.17
N TYR A 133 5.87 -5.09 -2.07
CA TYR A 133 4.47 -5.21 -1.72
C TYR A 133 3.60 -5.09 -2.98
N MET A 134 2.99 -6.20 -3.39
CA MET A 134 2.14 -6.28 -4.58
C MET A 134 0.70 -5.81 -4.34
N GLY A 135 0.38 -5.35 -3.13
CA GLY A 135 -0.99 -5.06 -2.72
C GLY A 135 -1.83 -6.31 -2.45
N PHE A 136 -3.14 -6.14 -2.40
CA PHE A 136 -4.09 -7.20 -2.04
C PHE A 136 -4.06 -8.41 -2.98
N TYR A 137 -4.32 -9.58 -2.40
CA TYR A 137 -4.51 -10.83 -3.12
C TYR A 137 -5.86 -11.43 -2.77
N ILE A 138 -6.72 -11.56 -3.78
CA ILE A 138 -8.01 -12.24 -3.68
C ILE A 138 -7.89 -13.51 -4.51
N HIS A 139 -7.83 -14.66 -3.83
CA HIS A 139 -7.56 -15.95 -4.47
C HIS A 139 -8.56 -16.30 -5.59
N SER A 140 -9.84 -15.98 -5.38
CA SER A 140 -10.91 -16.18 -6.35
C SER A 140 -10.94 -15.18 -7.52
N CYS A 141 -10.08 -14.16 -7.51
CA CYS A 141 -10.02 -13.14 -8.57
C CYS A 141 -9.01 -13.53 -9.65
N PRO A 142 -9.43 -13.85 -10.90
CA PRO A 142 -8.51 -14.26 -11.96
C PRO A 142 -7.43 -13.21 -12.27
N LYS A 143 -7.79 -11.91 -12.18
CA LYS A 143 -6.86 -10.79 -12.40
C LYS A 143 -5.74 -10.70 -11.34
N MET A 144 -5.88 -11.39 -10.20
CA MET A 144 -4.88 -11.39 -9.12
C MET A 144 -4.12 -12.72 -8.99
N GLN A 145 -4.55 -13.78 -9.68
CA GLN A 145 -3.91 -15.10 -9.59
C GLN A 145 -2.43 -15.09 -10.02
N TYR A 146 -2.00 -14.15 -10.85
CA TYR A 146 -0.59 -14.07 -11.24
C TYR A 146 0.33 -13.77 -10.03
N LYS A 147 -0.16 -13.11 -8.98
CA LYS A 147 0.63 -12.74 -7.79
C LYS A 147 1.10 -13.96 -7.01
N SER A 148 0.36 -15.07 -7.02
CA SER A 148 0.76 -16.29 -6.32
C SER A 148 1.90 -17.06 -6.99
N ARG A 149 2.29 -16.66 -8.21
CA ARG A 149 3.35 -17.33 -8.99
C ARG A 149 4.75 -16.82 -8.65
N TYR A 150 4.87 -15.70 -7.94
CA TYR A 150 6.17 -15.18 -7.51
C TYR A 150 6.64 -15.93 -6.26
N ASN A 151 7.92 -16.30 -6.24
CA ASN A 151 8.51 -17.03 -5.12
C ASN A 151 9.95 -16.53 -4.82
N PRO A 152 10.35 -16.42 -3.55
CA PRO A 152 9.52 -16.56 -2.35
C PRO A 152 8.53 -15.40 -2.18
N SER A 153 7.30 -15.70 -1.77
CA SER A 153 6.28 -14.68 -1.45
C SER A 153 5.42 -15.12 -0.26
N TYR A 154 4.78 -14.13 0.38
CA TYR A 154 4.03 -14.32 1.61
C TYR A 154 2.67 -13.62 1.53
N LEU A 155 1.68 -14.19 2.21
CA LEU A 155 0.34 -13.63 2.38
C LEU A 155 0.07 -13.39 3.87
N LEU A 156 -0.54 -12.24 4.17
CA LEU A 156 -0.91 -11.87 5.54
C LEU A 156 -2.18 -12.62 5.95
N CYS A 157 -2.15 -13.28 7.11
CA CYS A 157 -3.34 -13.92 7.68
C CYS A 157 -4.39 -12.87 8.06
N PRO A 158 -5.66 -13.01 7.65
CA PRO A 158 -6.71 -12.04 7.96
C PRO A 158 -7.18 -12.06 9.42
N GLU A 159 -6.82 -13.08 10.20
CA GLU A 159 -7.23 -13.20 11.61
C GLU A 159 -6.10 -12.90 12.60
N THR A 160 -4.86 -13.24 12.24
CA THR A 160 -3.72 -13.20 13.17
C THR A 160 -2.66 -12.20 12.77
N TYR A 161 -2.79 -11.56 11.59
CA TYR A 161 -1.83 -10.62 11.02
C TYR A 161 -0.37 -11.12 10.96
N SER A 162 -0.19 -12.45 10.93
CA SER A 162 1.09 -13.11 10.70
C SER A 162 1.30 -13.41 9.22
N TRP A 163 2.54 -13.32 8.74
CA TRP A 163 2.90 -13.64 7.35
C TRP A 163 3.11 -15.15 7.15
N HIS A 164 2.45 -15.70 6.13
CA HIS A 164 2.53 -17.13 5.75
C HIS A 164 3.04 -17.27 4.33
N SER A 165 3.75 -18.36 4.03
CA SER A 165 4.19 -18.61 2.65
C SER A 165 2.98 -18.68 1.71
N MET A 166 3.12 -18.10 0.51
CA MET A 166 2.05 -18.12 -0.49
C MET A 166 1.61 -19.56 -0.83
N GLN A 167 2.55 -20.52 -0.87
CA GLN A 167 2.25 -21.93 -1.13
C GLN A 167 1.34 -22.55 -0.05
N SER A 168 1.64 -22.32 1.23
CA SER A 168 0.80 -22.79 2.34
C SER A 168 -0.58 -22.11 2.30
N ALA A 169 -0.60 -20.80 2.05
CA ALA A 169 -1.84 -20.03 1.99
C ALA A 169 -2.77 -20.48 0.86
N VAL A 170 -2.24 -20.68 -0.35
CA VAL A 170 -3.02 -21.14 -1.52
C VAL A 170 -3.64 -22.52 -1.23
N THR A 171 -2.89 -23.43 -0.62
CA THR A 171 -3.41 -24.78 -0.27
C THR A 171 -4.67 -24.70 0.61
N LYS A 172 -4.72 -23.76 1.56
CA LYS A 172 -5.90 -23.52 2.40
C LYS A 172 -7.03 -22.83 1.63
N LEU A 173 -6.69 -21.86 0.78
CA LEU A 173 -7.66 -21.06 0.02
C LEU A 173 -8.31 -21.82 -1.15
N ASP A 174 -7.66 -22.86 -1.67
CA ASP A 174 -8.25 -23.78 -2.64
C ASP A 174 -9.40 -24.60 -2.03
N LEU A 175 -9.37 -24.84 -0.72
CA LEU A 175 -10.40 -25.60 0.01
C LEU A 175 -11.58 -24.71 0.44
N THR A 176 -11.29 -23.50 0.91
CA THR A 176 -12.33 -22.56 1.37
C THR A 176 -12.01 -21.12 0.97
N LYS A 177 -13.06 -20.37 0.60
CA LYS A 177 -12.94 -18.96 0.21
C LYS A 177 -12.33 -18.07 1.31
N TYR A 178 -12.56 -18.41 2.58
CA TYR A 178 -12.00 -17.75 3.75
C TYR A 178 -11.30 -18.79 4.62
N SER A 179 -10.04 -18.51 4.97
CA SER A 179 -9.19 -19.42 5.73
C SER A 179 -8.30 -18.62 6.69
N LYS A 180 -8.24 -19.07 7.95
CA LYS A 180 -7.15 -18.72 8.86
C LYS A 180 -5.86 -19.32 8.33
N LEU A 181 -4.89 -18.47 7.99
CA LEU A 181 -3.64 -18.92 7.39
C LEU A 181 -2.63 -19.46 8.43
N ALA A 182 -2.78 -19.07 9.70
CA ALA A 182 -2.02 -19.66 10.80
C ALA A 182 -2.22 -21.18 10.90
N ASP A 183 -1.15 -21.91 11.19
CA ASP A 183 -1.21 -23.37 11.37
C ASP A 183 -1.77 -23.73 12.75
N ASP A 184 -1.45 -22.94 13.78
CA ASP A 184 -2.06 -23.08 15.09
C ASP A 184 -3.47 -22.45 15.11
N PRO A 185 -4.54 -23.25 15.30
CA PRO A 185 -5.90 -22.72 15.37
C PRO A 185 -6.11 -21.79 16.56
N ASN A 186 -5.30 -21.91 17.62
CA ASN A 186 -5.38 -21.07 18.81
C ASN A 186 -4.53 -19.80 18.73
N GLN A 187 -3.71 -19.64 17.67
CA GLN A 187 -2.95 -18.41 17.48
C GLN A 187 -3.91 -17.23 17.34
N GLN A 188 -3.67 -16.18 18.11
CA GLN A 188 -4.42 -14.92 18.04
C GLN A 188 -3.52 -13.82 17.50
N ASP A 189 -4.14 -12.71 17.12
CA ASP A 189 -3.40 -11.48 16.87
C ASP A 189 -2.67 -11.01 18.13
N ASP A 190 -1.35 -10.82 18.03
CA ASP A 190 -0.52 -10.32 19.12
C ASP A 190 -0.87 -8.88 19.48
N ASP A 191 -1.38 -8.10 18.52
CA ASP A 191 -1.75 -6.71 18.70
C ASP A 191 -3.13 -6.53 19.36
N ALA A 192 -3.96 -7.57 19.32
CA ALA A 192 -5.26 -7.61 20.02
C ALA A 192 -5.14 -7.95 21.52
N ARG A 193 -3.96 -8.37 22.00
CA ARG A 193 -3.73 -8.80 23.40
C ARG A 193 -3.12 -7.71 24.27
N GLY A 194 -3.61 -7.61 25.51
CA GLY A 194 -3.05 -6.71 26.52
C GLY A 194 -3.31 -5.24 26.22
N ILE A 195 -4.46 -4.93 25.62
CA ILE A 195 -4.90 -3.57 25.34
C ILE A 195 -5.17 -2.84 26.67
N ASP A 196 -4.46 -1.73 26.90
CA ASP A 196 -4.77 -0.76 27.95
C ASP A 196 -5.29 0.53 27.28
N THR A 197 -6.54 0.91 27.57
CA THR A 197 -7.11 2.15 27.04
C THR A 197 -6.34 3.38 27.50
N GLY A 198 -5.61 3.30 28.62
CA GLY A 198 -4.77 4.37 29.15
C GLY A 198 -3.61 4.76 28.22
N ASP A 199 -3.11 3.84 27.40
CA ASP A 199 -2.01 4.09 26.46
C ASP A 199 -2.46 4.72 25.13
N VAL A 200 -3.77 4.81 24.89
CA VAL A 200 -4.31 5.44 23.69
C VAL A 200 -3.94 6.91 23.65
N LEU A 201 -3.38 7.35 22.53
CA LEU A 201 -3.15 8.77 22.27
C LEU A 201 -4.45 9.41 21.79
N VAL A 202 -4.93 10.42 22.52
CA VAL A 202 -6.15 11.15 22.23
C VAL A 202 -5.86 12.63 21.96
N ILE A 203 -6.68 13.26 21.13
CA ILE A 203 -6.76 14.72 21.03
C ILE A 203 -8.02 15.14 21.76
N TYR A 204 -7.85 15.93 22.82
CA TYR A 204 -8.94 16.54 23.58
C TYR A 204 -8.66 18.03 23.76
N ASP A 205 -9.64 18.89 23.50
CA ASP A 205 -9.49 20.35 23.49
C ASP A 205 -8.22 20.81 22.71
N ARG A 206 -8.05 20.25 21.50
CA ARG A 206 -6.91 20.52 20.60
C ARG A 206 -5.53 20.21 21.19
N ARG A 207 -5.45 19.39 22.24
CA ARG A 207 -4.18 18.96 22.86
C ARG A 207 -4.02 17.44 22.76
N PRO A 208 -2.87 16.95 22.26
CA PRO A 208 -2.56 15.53 22.29
C PRO A 208 -2.15 15.11 23.71
N MET A 209 -2.69 14.00 24.21
CA MET A 209 -2.32 13.39 25.49
C MET A 209 -2.63 11.90 25.50
N ARG A 210 -2.08 11.16 26.47
CA ARG A 210 -2.54 9.79 26.75
C ARG A 210 -3.89 9.84 27.45
N TYR A 211 -4.75 8.86 27.17
CA TYR A 211 -6.05 8.79 27.82
C TYR A 211 -5.95 8.61 29.34
N SER A 212 -4.91 7.94 29.84
CA SER A 212 -4.64 7.85 31.29
C SER A 212 -4.57 9.23 31.97
N ALA A 213 -3.87 10.19 31.35
CA ALA A 213 -3.78 11.56 31.85
C ALA A 213 -5.13 12.30 31.79
N LEU A 214 -5.94 12.04 30.74
CA LEU A 214 -7.28 12.61 30.64
C LEU A 214 -8.22 12.05 31.73
N ARG A 215 -8.15 10.74 32.00
CA ARG A 215 -8.93 10.05 33.03
C ARG A 215 -8.57 10.50 34.45
N GLU A 216 -7.32 10.88 34.68
CA GLU A 216 -6.91 11.49 35.95
C GLU A 216 -7.43 12.92 36.09
N ALA A 217 -7.39 13.69 35.00
CA ALA A 217 -7.85 15.09 34.99
C ALA A 217 -9.38 15.24 35.00
N ARG A 218 -10.12 14.22 34.54
CA ARG A 218 -11.59 14.21 34.45
C ARG A 218 -12.11 12.81 34.72
N ALA A 219 -13.17 12.69 35.51
CA ALA A 219 -13.85 11.40 35.68
C ALA A 219 -14.26 10.84 34.32
N SER A 220 -13.70 9.68 33.95
CA SER A 220 -14.06 8.97 32.72
C SER A 220 -15.53 8.55 32.77
N ASP A 221 -16.29 8.88 31.74
CA ASP A 221 -17.61 8.30 31.57
C ASP A 221 -17.50 6.91 30.92
N LYS A 222 -18.44 6.01 31.26
CA LYS A 222 -18.45 4.63 30.76
C LYS A 222 -18.54 4.54 29.23
N HIS A 223 -19.11 5.55 28.58
CA HIS A 223 -19.28 5.55 27.13
C HIS A 223 -17.93 5.77 26.44
N THR A 224 -17.13 6.74 26.91
CA THR A 224 -15.77 6.97 26.40
C THR A 224 -14.87 5.75 26.58
N GLU A 225 -14.87 5.11 27.75
CA GLU A 225 -14.11 3.88 27.98
C GLU A 225 -14.54 2.73 27.04
N SER A 226 -15.85 2.55 26.85
CA SER A 226 -16.37 1.53 25.91
C SER A 226 -15.97 1.81 24.46
N MET A 227 -15.96 3.08 24.05
CA MET A 227 -15.56 3.48 22.70
C MET A 227 -14.06 3.29 22.48
N LEU A 228 -13.23 3.61 23.47
CA LEU A 228 -11.78 3.37 23.41
C LEU A 228 -11.44 1.89 23.36
N LEU A 229 -12.15 1.05 24.13
CA LEU A 229 -11.98 -0.40 24.05
C LEU A 229 -12.31 -0.92 22.65
N GLN A 230 -13.44 -0.49 22.06
CA GLN A 230 -13.79 -0.87 20.69
C GLN A 230 -12.77 -0.37 19.68
N TYR A 231 -12.31 0.88 19.81
CA TYR A 231 -11.25 1.44 18.96
C TYR A 231 -9.99 0.58 18.99
N CYS A 232 -9.48 0.26 20.19
CA CYS A 232 -8.28 -0.56 20.33
C CYS A 232 -8.46 -1.98 19.78
N GLN A 233 -9.65 -2.58 19.93
CA GLN A 233 -9.96 -3.89 19.34
C GLN A 233 -9.95 -3.86 17.81
N LEU A 234 -10.28 -2.72 17.20
CA LEU A 234 -10.29 -2.55 15.75
C LEU A 234 -8.90 -2.27 15.18
N VAL A 235 -8.10 -1.42 15.84
CA VAL A 235 -6.81 -0.97 15.31
C VAL A 235 -5.60 -1.74 15.85
N GLY A 236 -5.76 -2.43 16.98
CA GLY A 236 -4.67 -3.07 17.70
C GLY A 236 -3.86 -2.10 18.58
N LYS A 237 -3.17 -2.61 19.61
CA LYS A 237 -2.45 -1.79 20.58
C LYS A 237 -1.32 -0.95 19.96
N THR A 238 -0.64 -1.45 18.94
CA THR A 238 0.50 -0.75 18.32
C THR A 238 0.02 0.50 17.60
N ALA A 239 -1.05 0.38 16.81
CA ALA A 239 -1.64 1.53 16.13
C ALA A 239 -2.30 2.50 17.12
N ALA A 240 -3.02 1.99 18.12
CA ALA A 240 -3.67 2.82 19.15
C ALA A 240 -2.68 3.69 19.95
N ALA A 241 -1.44 3.22 20.12
CA ALA A 241 -0.38 3.97 20.81
C ALA A 241 0.36 4.99 19.93
N GLN A 242 0.10 5.01 18.61
CA GLN A 242 0.80 5.88 17.65
C GLN A 242 -0.15 6.81 16.88
N MET A 243 -1.43 6.46 16.78
CA MET A 243 -2.46 7.27 16.14
C MET A 243 -3.17 8.15 17.16
N LEU A 244 -3.50 9.37 16.75
CA LEU A 244 -4.27 10.30 17.57
C LEU A 244 -5.77 10.09 17.33
N LEU A 245 -6.49 9.59 18.35
CA LEU A 245 -7.94 9.51 18.35
C LEU A 245 -8.55 10.85 18.78
N TYR A 246 -9.32 11.48 17.90
CA TYR A 246 -10.04 12.70 18.26
C TYR A 246 -11.22 12.39 19.18
N LEU A 247 -11.22 12.99 20.38
CA LEU A 247 -12.35 12.97 21.29
C LEU A 247 -13.05 14.33 21.23
N PRO A 248 -14.34 14.39 20.88
CA PRO A 248 -15.09 15.64 20.79
C PRO A 248 -15.28 16.33 22.14
#